data_AF-A0A9P8MXE6-F1
#
_entry.id   AF-A0A9P8MXE6-F1
#
_cell.length_a   1.000
_cell.length_b   1.000
_cell.length_c   1.000
_cell.angle_alpha   90.00
_cell.angle_beta   90.00
_cell.angle_gamma   90.00
#
_symmetry.space_group_name_H-M   'P 1'
#
loop_
_entity.id
_entity.type
_entity.pdbx_description
1 polymer ?
#
loop_
_entity_poly.entity_id
_entity_poly.type
_entity_poly.pdbx_seq_one_letter_code
_entity_poly.pdbx_strand_id
1 'polypeptide(L)'
;MARTNEDSFFKLESDYTANARPTTVSYPLEEFWLERFIIDKTSRGGQTTPTFNLEGLAECWMPYGSGQRMCLGRHFAKNEIIGTLGLLLRNFDCHIVDMHQTDKIRADERWVPYGTLSPKGTVAIRLWKRQQ
;
A
#
# COMPACT_ATOMS: atom_id res chain seq x y z
N MET A 1 15.31 -14.13 24.19
CA MET A 1 14.14 -15.02 24.23
C MET A 1 12.87 -14.15 24.11
N ALA A 2 12.67 -13.54 22.95
CA ALA A 2 11.60 -12.55 22.69
C ALA A 2 11.14 -12.62 21.22
N ARG A 3 11.02 -13.83 20.66
CA ARG A 3 10.57 -14.07 19.27
C ARG A 3 9.13 -14.60 19.17
N THR A 4 8.51 -15.00 20.28
CA THR A 4 7.23 -15.72 20.26
C THR A 4 5.99 -14.84 20.10
N ASN A 5 6.07 -13.54 20.43
CA ASN A 5 4.91 -12.64 20.33
C ASN A 5 4.72 -12.05 18.92
N GLU A 6 5.81 -11.71 18.22
CA GLU A 6 5.74 -11.15 16.87
C GLU A 6 5.19 -12.18 15.88
N ASP A 7 5.69 -13.41 15.91
CA ASP A 7 5.21 -14.51 15.07
C ASP A 7 3.71 -14.80 15.29
N SER A 8 3.20 -14.62 16.52
CA SER A 8 1.78 -14.81 16.82
C SER A 8 0.89 -13.67 16.31
N PHE A 9 1.39 -12.43 16.32
CA PHE A 9 0.68 -11.26 15.83
C PHE A 9 0.54 -11.30 14.31
N PHE A 10 1.63 -11.59 13.59
CA PHE A 10 1.60 -11.72 12.13
C PHE A 10 0.70 -12.88 11.68
N LYS A 11 0.67 -13.97 12.45
CA LYS A 11 -0.24 -15.09 12.18
C LYS A 11 -1.71 -14.71 12.36
N LEU A 12 -2.05 -13.97 13.42
CA LEU A 12 -3.41 -13.45 13.64
C LEU A 12 -3.83 -12.47 12.54
N GLU A 13 -2.94 -11.59 12.10
CA GLU A 13 -3.19 -10.65 11.00
C GLU A 13 -3.38 -11.38 9.67
N SER A 14 -2.58 -12.41 9.40
CA SER A 14 -2.73 -13.28 8.23
C SER A 14 -4.08 -14.02 8.25
N ASP A 15 -4.42 -14.68 9.35
CA ASP A 15 -5.69 -15.43 9.48
C ASP A 15 -6.92 -14.52 9.31
N TYR A 16 -6.86 -13.31 9.88
CA TYR A 16 -7.94 -12.32 9.75
C TYR A 16 -8.08 -11.81 8.32
N THR A 17 -6.96 -11.48 7.68
CA THR A 17 -6.93 -10.99 6.30
C THR A 17 -7.37 -12.07 5.31
N ALA A 18 -7.01 -13.33 5.58
CA ALA A 18 -7.47 -14.48 4.80
C ALA A 18 -9.00 -14.64 4.85
N ASN A 19 -9.63 -14.40 6.00
CA ASN A 19 -11.08 -14.43 6.13
C ASN A 19 -11.77 -13.29 5.37
N ALA A 20 -11.18 -12.10 5.37
CA ALA A 20 -11.73 -10.94 4.64
C ALA A 20 -11.58 -11.08 3.12
N ARG A 21 -10.42 -11.53 2.65
CA ARG A 21 -10.14 -11.77 1.23
C ARG A 21 -9.05 -12.85 1.08
N PRO A 22 -9.40 -14.12 0.81
CA PRO A 22 -8.43 -15.22 0.81
C PRO A 22 -7.29 -15.03 -0.18
N THR A 23 -7.55 -14.41 -1.33
CA THR A 23 -6.52 -14.12 -2.33
C THR A 23 -5.46 -13.17 -1.80
N THR A 24 -5.79 -12.32 -0.81
CA THR A 24 -4.84 -11.39 -0.22
C THR A 24 -3.64 -12.11 0.40
N VAL A 25 -3.81 -13.23 1.09
CA VAL A 25 -2.69 -13.94 1.74
C VAL A 25 -1.95 -14.91 0.81
N SER A 26 -2.30 -14.97 -0.48
CA SER A 26 -1.59 -15.80 -1.46
C SER A 26 -0.15 -15.32 -1.73
N TYR A 27 0.16 -14.07 -1.38
CA TYR A 27 1.48 -13.48 -1.38
C TYR A 27 1.82 -12.93 0.01
N PRO A 28 3.10 -12.93 0.42
CA PRO A 28 3.55 -12.38 1.70
C PRO A 28 3.00 -10.96 1.96
N LEU A 29 2.69 -10.63 3.21
CA LEU A 29 2.14 -9.32 3.58
C LEU A 29 3.21 -8.22 3.57
N GLU A 30 4.46 -8.62 3.78
CA GLU A 30 5.65 -7.77 3.77
C GLU A 30 6.06 -7.36 2.35
N GLU A 31 5.53 -8.06 1.34
CA GLU A 31 5.77 -7.76 -0.06
C GLU A 31 4.68 -6.85 -0.65
N PHE A 32 5.13 -5.85 -1.40
CA PHE A 32 4.24 -5.00 -2.17
C PHE A 32 3.63 -5.80 -3.32
N TRP A 33 2.31 -6.02 -3.25
CA TRP A 33 1.56 -6.76 -4.25
C TRP A 33 0.26 -6.01 -4.58
N LEU A 34 0.19 -5.47 -5.80
CA LEU A 34 -0.91 -4.59 -6.23
C LEU A 34 -2.23 -5.34 -6.44
N GLU A 35 -2.15 -6.59 -6.91
CA GLU A 35 -3.34 -7.41 -7.25
C GLU A 35 -4.17 -7.76 -6.00
N ARG A 36 -3.61 -7.55 -4.81
CA ARG A 36 -4.31 -7.65 -3.52
C ARG A 36 -5.64 -6.88 -3.49
N PHE A 37 -5.68 -5.76 -4.21
CA PHE A 37 -6.83 -4.86 -4.25
C PHE A 37 -7.66 -4.96 -5.54
N ILE A 38 -7.30 -5.87 -6.45
CA ILE A 38 -8.00 -6.08 -7.72
C ILE A 38 -8.89 -7.31 -7.59
N ILE A 39 -10.16 -7.18 -7.99
CA ILE A 39 -11.11 -8.28 -8.07
C ILE A 39 -11.75 -8.34 -9.45
N ASP A 40 -12.12 -9.54 -9.90
CA ASP A 40 -12.90 -9.71 -11.12
C ASP A 40 -14.37 -9.40 -10.88
N LYS A 41 -14.88 -8.39 -11.59
CA LYS A 41 -16.30 -8.05 -11.57
C LYS A 41 -17.00 -8.68 -12.76
N THR A 42 -17.89 -9.62 -12.51
CA THR A 42 -18.70 -10.26 -13.57
C THR A 42 -19.87 -9.37 -13.97
N SER A 43 -19.91 -9.01 -15.25
CA SER A 43 -21.02 -8.27 -15.85
C SER A 43 -22.19 -9.21 -16.20
N ARG A 44 -23.40 -8.65 -16.42
CA ARG A 44 -24.61 -9.44 -16.73
C ARG A 44 -24.49 -10.34 -17.97
N GLY A 45 -23.50 -10.11 -18.84
CA GLY A 45 -23.18 -10.93 -20.01
C GLY A 45 -22.05 -11.95 -19.82
N GLY A 46 -21.61 -12.21 -18.58
CA GLY A 46 -20.53 -13.17 -18.28
C GLY A 46 -19.11 -12.66 -18.49
N GLN A 47 -18.92 -11.43 -18.97
CA GLN A 47 -17.61 -10.80 -19.09
C GLN A 47 -17.09 -10.37 -17.71
N THR A 48 -15.88 -10.80 -17.36
CA THR A 48 -15.16 -10.37 -16.15
C THR A 48 -14.27 -9.17 -16.48
N THR A 49 -14.29 -8.16 -15.61
CA THR A 49 -13.36 -7.02 -15.71
C THR A 49 -12.63 -6.80 -14.38
N PRO A 50 -11.29 -6.73 -14.38
CA PRO A 50 -10.52 -6.47 -13.17
C PRO A 50 -10.83 -5.05 -12.66
N THR A 51 -11.21 -4.95 -11.40
CA THR A 51 -11.66 -3.69 -10.77
C THR A 51 -11.03 -3.54 -9.39
N PHE A 52 -10.54 -2.34 -9.10
CA PHE A 52 -10.08 -2.00 -7.75
C PHE A 52 -11.24 -2.02 -6.74
N ASN A 53 -11.07 -2.74 -5.63
CA ASN A 53 -12.11 -2.88 -4.62
C ASN A 53 -11.49 -2.96 -3.20
N LEU A 54 -12.01 -2.13 -2.28
CA LEU A 54 -11.65 -2.09 -0.85
C LEU A 54 -12.76 -2.62 0.09
N GLU A 55 -13.92 -2.96 -0.44
CA GLU A 55 -15.02 -3.59 0.28
C GLU A 55 -14.55 -4.90 0.92
N GLY A 56 -14.99 -5.12 2.17
CA GLY A 56 -14.57 -6.24 3.00
C GLY A 56 -13.21 -6.06 3.70
N LEU A 57 -12.43 -5.02 3.38
CA LEU A 57 -11.09 -4.82 3.97
C LEU A 57 -11.08 -3.83 5.15
N ALA A 58 -12.23 -3.34 5.62
CA ALA A 58 -12.29 -2.25 6.60
C ALA A 58 -11.59 -2.55 7.94
N GLU A 59 -11.41 -3.82 8.28
CA GLU A 59 -10.85 -4.28 9.56
C GLU A 59 -9.40 -4.75 9.46
N CYS A 60 -8.86 -4.93 8.24
CA CYS A 60 -7.45 -5.26 7.99
C CYS A 60 -6.71 -4.16 7.20
N TRP A 61 -7.44 -3.21 6.62
CA TRP A 61 -6.92 -2.08 5.87
C TRP A 61 -7.41 -0.76 6.46
N MET A 62 -6.66 -0.24 7.45
CA MET A 62 -7.03 0.95 8.22
C MET A 62 -6.00 2.11 8.12
N PRO A 63 -5.58 2.53 6.91
CA PRO A 63 -4.53 3.55 6.74
C PRO A 63 -4.93 4.95 7.25
N TYR A 64 -6.22 5.17 7.53
CA TYR A 64 -6.77 6.42 8.04
C TYR A 64 -7.32 6.27 9.47
N GLY A 65 -7.02 5.17 10.15
CA GLY A 65 -7.66 4.78 11.41
C GLY A 65 -9.09 4.27 11.21
N SER A 66 -9.83 4.15 12.31
CA SER A 66 -11.20 3.63 12.34
C SER A 66 -12.08 4.40 13.33
N GLY A 67 -13.40 4.24 13.21
CA GLY A 67 -14.40 4.81 14.12
C GLY A 67 -14.40 6.35 14.17
N GLN A 68 -14.73 6.90 15.35
CA GLN A 68 -14.90 8.34 15.56
C GLN A 68 -13.60 9.15 15.42
N ARG A 69 -12.44 8.50 15.50
CA ARG A 69 -11.11 9.13 15.36
C ARG A 69 -10.47 8.89 13.99
N MET A 70 -11.26 8.42 13.02
CA MET A 70 -10.80 8.29 11.64
C MET A 70 -10.36 9.66 11.08
N CYS A 71 -9.30 9.67 10.28
CA CYS A 71 -8.78 10.87 9.66
C CYS A 71 -9.86 11.59 8.83
N LEU A 72 -10.16 12.83 9.23
CA LEU A 72 -11.10 13.71 8.53
C LEU A 72 -10.58 14.10 7.14
N GLY A 73 -9.27 14.14 6.97
CA GLY A 73 -8.59 14.46 5.71
C GLY A 73 -8.51 13.32 4.70
N ARG A 74 -9.01 12.11 4.98
CA ARG A 74 -8.80 10.91 4.12
C ARG A 74 -9.15 11.12 2.65
N HIS A 75 -10.23 11.85 2.35
CA HIS A 75 -10.65 12.10 0.96
C HIS A 75 -9.72 13.11 0.28
N PHE A 76 -9.35 14.16 1.02
CA PHE A 76 -8.41 15.17 0.53
C PHE A 76 -7.03 14.54 0.29
N ALA A 77 -6.49 13.81 1.26
CA ALA A 77 -5.21 13.12 1.15
C ALA A 77 -5.19 12.15 -0.04
N LYS A 78 -6.24 11.34 -0.23
CA LYS A 78 -6.35 10.45 -1.38
C LYS A 78 -6.30 11.21 -2.71
N ASN A 79 -7.05 12.31 -2.82
CA ASN A 79 -7.08 13.13 -4.04
C ASN A 79 -5.73 13.80 -4.30
N GLU A 80 -5.08 14.31 -3.26
CA GLU A 80 -3.75 14.92 -3.35
C GLU A 80 -2.69 13.91 -3.79
N ILE A 81 -2.68 12.70 -3.21
CA ILE A 81 -1.76 11.61 -3.59
C ILE A 81 -1.97 11.22 -5.06
N ILE A 82 -3.21 10.95 -5.48
CA ILE A 82 -3.52 10.52 -6.85
C ILE A 82 -3.21 11.65 -7.85
N GLY A 83 -3.59 12.89 -7.51
CA GLY A 83 -3.30 14.06 -8.35
C GLY A 83 -1.80 14.29 -8.52
N THR A 84 -1.04 14.22 -7.43
CA THR A 84 0.42 14.37 -7.45
C THR A 84 1.07 13.27 -8.27
N LEU A 85 0.70 12.01 -8.05
CA LEU A 85 1.19 10.88 -8.84
C LEU A 85 0.86 11.06 -10.33
N GLY A 86 -0.36 11.48 -10.65
CA GLY A 86 -0.77 11.77 -12.02
C GLY A 86 0.08 12.87 -12.68
N LEU A 87 0.39 13.94 -11.94
CA LEU A 87 1.27 15.01 -12.43
C LEU A 87 2.71 14.53 -12.63
N LEU A 88 3.24 13.74 -11.70
CA LEU A 88 4.59 13.16 -11.82
C LEU A 88 4.66 12.24 -13.04
N LEU A 89 3.74 11.28 -13.15
CA LEU A 89 3.69 10.32 -14.24
C LEU A 89 3.39 10.96 -15.60
N ARG A 90 2.71 12.11 -15.65
CA ARG A 90 2.43 12.82 -16.90
C ARG A 90 3.61 13.67 -17.35
N ASN A 91 4.22 14.39 -16.43
CA ASN A 91 5.15 15.48 -16.77
C ASN A 91 6.62 15.09 -16.63
N PHE A 92 6.94 13.98 -15.97
CA PHE A 92 8.32 13.61 -15.65
C PHE A 92 8.65 12.15 -15.96
N ASP A 93 9.88 11.92 -16.41
CA ASP A 93 10.54 10.62 -16.34
C ASP A 93 11.25 10.50 -15.00
N CYS A 94 10.91 9.46 -14.24
CA CYS A 94 11.42 9.23 -12.90
C CYS A 94 12.32 7.99 -12.90
N HIS A 95 13.60 8.15 -12.58
CA HIS A 95 14.52 7.02 -12.47
C HIS A 95 15.17 6.99 -11.08
N ILE A 96 15.24 5.79 -10.50
CA ILE A 96 16.02 5.54 -9.29
C ILE A 96 17.50 5.59 -9.67
N VAL A 97 18.31 6.33 -8.91
CA VAL A 97 19.74 6.53 -9.20
C VAL A 97 20.54 5.26 -8.93
N ASP A 98 20.25 4.57 -7.82
CA ASP A 98 20.89 3.30 -7.44
C ASP A 98 19.84 2.35 -6.87
N MET A 99 19.49 1.32 -7.66
CA MET A 99 18.52 0.31 -7.25
C MET A 99 19.07 -0.58 -6.12
N HIS A 100 20.35 -0.96 -6.16
CA HIS A 100 20.96 -1.84 -5.17
C HIS A 100 21.03 -1.20 -3.79
N GLN A 101 21.29 0.10 -3.73
CA GLN A 101 21.21 0.84 -2.47
C GLN A 101 19.76 1.00 -2.02
N THR A 102 18.85 1.32 -2.94
CA THR A 102 17.42 1.52 -2.64
C THR A 102 16.77 0.25 -2.09
N ASP A 103 17.09 -0.92 -2.64
CA ASP A 103 16.58 -2.22 -2.19
C ASP A 103 16.95 -2.58 -0.75
N LYS A 104 17.94 -1.89 -0.16
CA LYS A 104 18.36 -2.08 1.24
C LYS A 104 17.65 -1.11 2.19
N ILE A 105 17.00 -0.07 1.66
CA ILE A 105 16.26 0.90 2.47
C ILE A 105 15.02 0.22 3.04
N ARG A 106 14.79 0.42 4.33
CA ARG A 106 13.63 -0.09 5.06
C ARG A 106 12.87 1.07 5.67
N ALA A 107 11.63 0.82 6.08
CA ALA A 107 10.86 1.77 6.87
C ALA A 107 11.57 2.04 8.21
N ASP A 108 11.52 3.29 8.68
CA ASP A 108 11.98 3.64 10.01
C ASP A 108 10.86 3.38 11.03
N GLU A 109 10.93 2.21 11.67
CA GLU A 109 9.93 1.71 12.63
C GLU A 109 9.73 2.61 13.85
N ARG A 110 10.66 3.53 14.13
CA ARG A 110 10.49 4.54 15.19
C ARG A 110 9.25 5.42 14.97
N TRP A 111 8.79 5.52 13.73
CA TRP A 111 7.64 6.31 13.34
C TRP A 111 6.30 5.57 13.39
N VAL A 112 6.29 4.27 13.71
CA VAL A 112 5.05 3.44 13.80
C VAL A 112 3.92 4.11 14.58
N PRO A 113 4.12 4.66 15.80
CA PRO A 113 3.00 5.24 16.55
C PRO A 113 2.48 6.56 15.96
N TYR A 114 3.16 7.14 14.97
CA TYR A 114 2.84 8.44 14.39
C TYR A 114 2.19 8.36 13.00
N GLY A 115 1.99 7.15 12.46
CA GLY A 115 1.33 6.92 11.17
C GLY A 115 2.31 6.54 10.07
N THR A 116 2.35 7.32 8.98
CA THR A 116 3.16 7.00 7.79
C THR A 116 4.63 6.84 8.14
N LEU A 117 5.21 5.70 7.79
CA LEU A 117 6.61 5.39 8.04
C LEU A 117 7.51 6.08 7.00
N SER A 118 8.47 6.85 7.49
CA SER A 118 9.51 7.43 6.65
C SER A 118 10.57 6.39 6.29
N PRO A 119 11.25 6.50 5.15
CA PRO A 119 12.38 5.63 4.82
C PRO A 119 13.56 5.89 5.77
N LYS A 120 14.25 4.82 6.19
CA LYS A 120 15.49 4.90 6.97
C LYS A 120 16.69 5.13 6.06
N GLY A 121 16.71 6.30 5.43
CA GLY A 121 17.74 6.71 4.47
C GLY A 121 17.15 7.42 3.25
N THR A 122 18.03 7.77 2.31
CA THR A 122 17.67 8.54 1.12
C THR A 122 17.45 7.63 -0.08
N VAL A 123 16.25 7.70 -0.68
CA VAL A 123 15.99 7.13 -2.01
C VAL A 123 16.31 8.20 -3.05
N ALA A 124 17.49 8.12 -3.66
CA ALA A 124 17.91 9.09 -4.66
C ALA A 124 17.16 8.85 -5.99
N ILE A 125 16.45 9.87 -6.47
CA ILE A 125 15.73 9.85 -7.74
C ILE A 125 16.24 10.96 -8.66
N ARG A 126 16.25 10.68 -9.96
CA ARG A 126 16.47 11.67 -11.01
C ARG A 126 15.18 11.87 -11.78
N LEU A 127 14.80 13.14 -11.94
CA LEU A 127 13.59 13.57 -12.64
C LEU A 127 13.97 14.37 -13.87
N TRP A 128 13.40 14.01 -15.02
CA TRP A 128 13.48 14.82 -16.24
C TRP A 128 12.09 15.25 -16.66
N LYS A 129 11.93 16.52 -17.06
CA LYS A 129 10.66 16.99 -17.62
C LYS A 129 10.47 16.36 -19.01
N ARG A 130 9.34 15.69 -19.22
CA ARG A 130 8.96 15.17 -20.54
C ARG A 130 8.65 16.31 -21.50
N GLN A 131 9.15 16.23 -22.72
CA GLN A 131 8.68 17.08 -23.81
C GLN A 131 7.40 16.48 -24.36
N GLN A 132 6.34 17.28 -24.40
CA GLN A 132 5.04 16.90 -24.96
C GLN A 132 5.02 17.14 -26.46
#